data_AF-A0A937ABM6-F1
#
_entry.id   AF-A0A937ABM6-F1
#
_cell.length_a   1.000
_cell.length_b   1.000
_cell.length_c   1.000
_cell.angle_alpha   90.00
_cell.angle_beta   90.00
_cell.angle_gamma   90.00
#
_symmetry.space_group_name_H-M   'P 1'
#
loop_
_entity.id
_entity.type
_entity.pdbx_description
1 polymer ?
#
loop_
_entity_poly.entity_id
_entity_poly.type
_entity_poly.pdbx_seq_one_letter_code
_entity_poly.pdbx_strand_id
1 'polypeptide(L)'
;MHYVYILFSQKLNKFYIGYTADLNQRIEYHQMALKGKFTAAANDWEVYITIECSSKKHALAIERYIKHMKSKKYIQNLKQFPEMKEKLLLRY
;
A
#
# COMPACT_ATOMS: atom_id res chain seq x y z
N MET A 1 15.62 4.52 -0.05
CA MET A 1 14.73 3.43 0.42
C MET A 1 13.49 3.41 -0.45
N HIS A 2 12.80 2.27 -0.53
CA HIS A 2 11.65 2.06 -1.40
C HIS A 2 10.51 1.50 -0.57
N TYR A 3 9.27 1.95 -0.80
CA TYR A 3 8.14 1.56 0.03
C TYR A 3 6.97 1.10 -0.81
N VAL A 4 6.39 -0.04 -0.44
CA VAL A 4 5.00 -0.38 -0.80
C VAL A 4 4.12 0.06 0.35
N TYR A 5 3.10 0.85 0.06
CA TYR A 5 2.14 1.31 1.05
C TYR A 5 0.73 0.87 0.67
N ILE A 6 -0.07 0.61 1.70
CA ILE A 6 -1.49 0.31 1.58
C ILE A 6 -2.24 1.35 2.39
N LEU A 7 -3.17 2.06 1.74
CA LEU A 7 -4.11 2.94 2.40
C LEU A 7 -5.46 2.24 2.51
N PHE A 8 -6.22 2.56 3.56
CA PHE A 8 -7.58 2.10 3.76
C PHE A 8 -8.50 3.30 3.97
N SER A 9 -9.65 3.29 3.30
CA SER A 9 -10.75 4.21 3.58
C SER A 9 -11.87 3.41 4.23
N GLN A 10 -12.27 3.82 5.43
CA GLN A 10 -13.37 3.19 6.17
C GLN A 10 -14.70 3.48 5.48
N LYS A 11 -14.91 4.73 5.03
CA LYS A 11 -16.12 5.16 4.31
C LYS A 11 -16.35 4.37 3.03
N LEU A 12 -15.30 4.14 2.26
CA LEU A 12 -15.41 3.37 1.01
C LEU A 12 -15.28 1.86 1.23
N ASN A 13 -14.80 1.43 2.39
CA ASN A 13 -14.35 0.07 2.66
C ASN A 13 -13.45 -0.46 1.52
N LYS A 14 -12.46 0.34 1.12
CA LYS A 14 -11.57 0.06 0.00
C LYS A 14 -10.12 0.23 0.40
N PHE A 15 -9.28 -0.61 -0.18
CA PHE A 15 -7.83 -0.50 -0.08
C PHE A 15 -7.27 0.15 -1.34
N TYR A 16 -6.28 1.01 -1.16
CA TYR A 16 -5.43 1.52 -2.23
C TYR A 16 -4.01 1.01 -2.00
N ILE A 17 -3.40 0.40 -3.01
CA ILE A 17 -2.04 -0.14 -2.93
C ILE A 17 -1.16 0.64 -3.90
N GLY A 18 -0.02 1.13 -3.43
CA GLY A 18 0.91 1.89 -4.25
C GLY A 18 2.36 1.69 -3.83
N TYR A 19 3.26 2.16 -4.68
CA TYR A 19 4.69 2.24 -4.42
C TYR A 19 5.16 3.70 -4.40
N THR A 20 6.17 3.99 -3.57
CA THR A 20 6.86 5.28 -3.55
C THR A 20 8.31 5.15 -3.05
N ALA A 21 9.17 6.07 -3.46
CA ALA A 21 10.52 6.22 -2.88
C ALA A 21 10.51 7.15 -1.65
N ASP A 22 9.50 8.01 -1.54
CA ASP A 22 9.27 8.92 -0.42
C ASP A 22 7.82 8.75 0.07
N LEU A 23 7.67 8.23 1.28
CA LEU A 23 6.36 7.95 1.86
C LEU A 23 5.66 9.23 2.35
N ASN A 24 6.41 10.14 2.97
CA ASN A 24 5.85 11.36 3.56
C ASN A 24 5.27 12.26 2.46
N GLN A 25 6.07 12.50 1.42
CA GLN A 25 5.63 13.28 0.27
C GLN A 25 4.40 12.65 -0.40
N ARG A 26 4.36 11.31 -0.48
CA ARG A 26 3.22 10.59 -1.08
C ARG A 26 1.93 10.72 -0.28
N ILE A 27 2.01 10.67 1.05
CA ILE A 27 0.85 10.84 1.93
C ILE A 27 0.27 12.25 1.77
N GLU A 28 1.13 13.27 1.79
CA GLU A 28 0.72 14.67 1.54
C GLU A 28 0.02 14.83 0.18
N TYR A 29 0.56 14.21 -0.88
CA TYR A 29 -0.08 14.21 -2.19
C TYR A 29 -1.47 13.57 -2.22
N HIS A 30 -1.72 12.55 -1.38
CA HIS A 30 -3.04 11.93 -1.28
C HIS A 30 -4.02 12.77 -0.46
N GLN A 31 -3.54 13.46 0.58
CA GLN A 31 -4.35 14.41 1.34
C GLN A 31 -4.77 15.61 0.49
N MET A 32 -3.88 16.08 -0.40
CA MET A 32 -4.14 17.15 -1.35
C MET A 32 -4.70 16.67 -2.69
N ALA A 33 -5.22 15.44 -2.79
CA ALA A 33 -5.61 14.85 -4.06
C ALA A 33 -6.69 15.67 -4.77
N LEU A 34 -6.35 16.22 -5.94
CA LEU A 34 -7.26 16.95 -6.82
C LEU A 34 -8.36 16.03 -7.38
N LYS A 35 -9.54 16.61 -7.66
CA LYS A 35 -10.68 15.94 -8.31
C LYS A 35 -10.22 15.19 -9.57
N GLY A 36 -10.64 13.93 -9.71
CA GLY A 36 -10.32 13.06 -10.85
C GLY A 36 -9.31 11.93 -10.56
N LYS A 37 -8.61 11.95 -9.42
CA LYS A 37 -7.78 10.82 -8.97
C LYS A 37 -8.62 9.80 -8.20
N PHE A 38 -8.25 8.51 -8.25
CA PHE A 38 -8.94 7.46 -7.48
C PHE A 38 -9.02 7.79 -5.98
N THR A 39 -7.93 8.30 -5.41
CA THR A 39 -7.90 8.69 -3.99
C THR A 39 -8.66 9.98 -3.70
N ALA A 40 -9.10 10.75 -4.71
CA ALA A 40 -9.98 11.90 -4.48
C ALA A 40 -11.43 11.48 -4.17
N ALA A 41 -11.78 10.20 -4.34
CA ALA A 41 -13.10 9.66 -4.01
C ALA A 41 -13.37 9.57 -2.49
N ALA A 42 -12.34 9.71 -1.66
CA ALA A 42 -12.43 9.67 -0.21
C ALA A 42 -11.41 10.64 0.41
N ASN A 43 -11.73 11.16 1.59
CA ASN A 43 -10.84 12.02 2.37
C ASN A 43 -10.37 11.38 3.68
N ASP A 44 -10.76 10.13 3.94
CA ASP A 44 -10.45 9.34 5.14
C ASP A 44 -9.41 8.24 4.86
N TRP A 45 -8.51 8.48 3.89
CA TRP A 45 -7.45 7.52 3.61
C TRP A 45 -6.43 7.50 4.75
N GLU A 46 -6.34 6.37 5.43
CA GLU A 46 -5.38 6.13 6.51
C GLU A 46 -4.32 5.13 6.05
N VAL A 47 -3.08 5.31 6.52
CA VAL A 47 -2.01 4.34 6.28
C VAL A 47 -2.32 3.05 7.02
N TYR A 48 -2.56 1.98 6.27
CA TYR A 48 -2.90 0.68 6.82
C TYR A 48 -1.66 -0.19 7.05
N ILE A 49 -0.78 -0.28 6.05
CA ILE A 49 0.49 -1.02 6.09
C ILE A 49 1.54 -0.24 5.28
N THR A 50 2.78 -0.28 5.77
CA THR A 50 3.98 0.10 5.02
C THR A 50 4.96 -1.07 5.00
N ILE A 51 5.54 -1.32 3.84
CA ILE A 51 6.55 -2.36 3.61
C ILE A 51 7.76 -1.67 3.01
N GLU A 52 8.85 -1.65 3.76
CA GLU A 52 10.13 -1.19 3.26
C GLU A 52 10.78 -2.28 2.40
N CYS A 53 11.30 -1.88 1.25
CA CYS A 53 11.89 -2.74 0.24
C CYS A 53 13.30 -2.27 -0.11
N SER A 54 14.16 -3.23 -0.46
CA SER A 54 15.57 -2.98 -0.77
C SER A 54 15.79 -2.21 -2.07
N SER A 55 14.90 -2.33 -3.05
CA SER A 55 15.03 -1.68 -4.36
C SER A 55 13.68 -1.35 -4.99
N LYS A 56 13.67 -0.45 -5.99
CA LYS A 56 12.48 -0.16 -6.81
C LYS A 56 11.91 -1.43 -7.45
N LYS A 57 12.77 -2.30 -8.00
CA LYS A 57 12.35 -3.55 -8.65
C LYS A 57 11.66 -4.48 -7.65
N HIS A 58 12.24 -4.61 -6.46
CA HIS A 58 11.69 -5.41 -5.37
C HIS A 58 10.31 -4.86 -4.94
N ALA A 59 10.21 -3.55 -4.70
CA ALA A 59 8.95 -2.92 -4.32
C ALA A 59 7.84 -3.09 -5.37
N LEU A 60 8.15 -2.91 -6.65
CA LEU A 60 7.18 -3.10 -7.75
C LEU A 60 6.73 -4.57 -7.88
N ALA A 61 7.62 -5.54 -7.60
CA ALA A 61 7.25 -6.95 -7.60
C ALA A 61 6.27 -7.28 -6.46
N ILE A 62 6.56 -6.81 -5.25
CA ILE A 62 5.68 -6.94 -4.08
C ILE A 62 4.33 -6.25 -4.33
N GLU A 63 4.33 -5.00 -4.79
CA GLU A 63 3.12 -4.23 -5.08
C GLU A 63 2.22 -4.98 -6.07
N ARG A 64 2.80 -5.48 -7.16
CA ARG A 64 2.09 -6.25 -8.17
C ARG A 64 1.51 -7.54 -7.61
N TYR A 65 2.26 -8.26 -6.77
CA TYR A 65 1.78 -9.47 -6.12
C TYR A 65 0.58 -9.18 -5.22
N ILE A 66 0.69 -8.18 -4.33
CA ILE A 66 -0.41 -7.79 -3.43
C ILE A 66 -1.66 -7.41 -4.24
N LYS A 67 -1.51 -6.62 -5.31
CA LYS A 67 -2.62 -6.25 -6.21
C LYS A 67 -3.24 -7.47 -6.91
N HIS A 68 -2.43 -8.44 -7.31
CA HIS A 68 -2.89 -9.65 -7.98
C HIS A 68 -3.74 -10.55 -7.07
N MET A 69 -3.45 -10.60 -5.76
CA MET A 69 -4.23 -11.39 -4.81
C MET A 69 -5.71 -10.97 -4.75
N LYS A 70 -6.03 -9.70 -5.06
CA LYS A 70 -7.40 -9.15 -5.09
C LYS A 70 -8.24 -9.52 -3.85
N SER A 71 -7.59 -9.67 -2.69
CA SER A 71 -8.19 -10.24 -1.49
C SER A 71 -8.02 -9.28 -0.31
N LYS A 72 -9.14 -8.79 0.23
CA LYS A 72 -9.16 -7.99 1.45
C LYS A 72 -8.60 -8.76 2.64
N LYS A 73 -8.96 -10.05 2.75
CA LYS A 73 -8.46 -10.95 3.80
C LYS A 73 -6.95 -11.11 3.73
N TYR A 74 -6.37 -11.18 2.53
CA TYR A 74 -4.92 -11.24 2.37
C TYR A 74 -4.24 -9.97 2.91
N ILE A 75 -4.79 -8.78 2.59
CA ILE A 75 -4.27 -7.50 3.10
C ILE A 75 -4.40 -7.41 4.63
N GLN A 76 -5.53 -7.85 5.19
CA GLN A 76 -5.74 -7.89 6.64
C GLN A 76 -4.75 -8.84 7.32
N ASN A 77 -4.54 -10.02 6.74
CA ASN A 77 -3.58 -10.99 7.23
C ASN A 77 -2.13 -10.44 7.16
N LEU A 78 -1.76 -9.68 6.12
CA LEU A 78 -0.45 -9.02 6.07
C LEU A 78 -0.23 -8.04 7.23
N LYS A 79 -1.30 -7.43 7.77
CA LYS A 79 -1.21 -6.57 8.97
C LYS A 79 -1.13 -7.40 10.25
N GLN A 80 -1.90 -8.49 10.31
CA GLN A 80 -2.04 -9.31 11.51
C GLN A 80 -0.86 -10.26 11.74
N PHE A 81 -0.24 -10.76 10.67
CA PHE A 81 0.77 -11.82 10.68
C PHE A 81 2.10 -11.30 10.09
N PRO A 82 3.04 -10.82 10.93
CA PRO A 82 4.33 -10.29 10.47
C PRO A 82 5.13 -11.28 9.59
N GLU A 83 5.02 -12.57 9.87
CA GLU A 83 5.70 -13.63 9.12
C GLU A 83 5.27 -13.67 7.65
N MET A 84 4.06 -13.23 7.32
CA MET A 84 3.62 -13.13 5.92
C MET A 84 4.34 -12.01 5.19
N LYS A 85 4.57 -10.87 5.87
CA LYS A 85 5.33 -9.75 5.32
C LYS A 85 6.80 -10.13 5.12
N GLU A 86 7.40 -10.84 6.07
CA GLU A 86 8.77 -11.34 5.96
C GLU A 86 8.94 -12.33 4.80
N LYS A 87 8.04 -13.32 4.69
CA LYS A 87 8.05 -14.26 3.56
C LYS A 87 7.90 -13.56 2.22
N LEU A 88 7.07 -12.50 2.17
CA LEU A 88 6.88 -11.71 0.96
C LEU A 88 8.16 -10.93 0.59
N LEU A 89 8.86 -10.38 1.58
CA LEU A 89 10.13 -9.68 1.41
C LEU A 89 11.30 -10.59 1.04
N LEU A 90 11.30 -11.84 1.52
CA LEU A 90 12.34 -12.82 1.19
C LEU A 90 12.15 -13.44 -0.19
N ARG A 91 10.90 -13.51 -0.66
CA ARG A 91 10.56 -14.12 -1.95
C ARG A 91 10.89 -13.24 -3.15
N TYR A 92 10.88 -11.91 -2.99
CA TYR A 92 11.01 -10.94 -4.07
C TYR A 92 12.25 -10.06 -3.92
#